data_AF-A0A6N8A2K0-F1
#
_entry.id   AF-A0A6N8A2K0-F1
#
_cell.length_a   1.000
_cell.length_b   1.000
_cell.length_c   1.000
_cell.angle_alpha   90.00
_cell.angle_beta   90.00
_cell.angle_gamma   90.00
#
_symmetry.space_group_name_H-M   'P 1'
#
loop_
_entity.id
_entity.type
_entity.pdbx_description
1 polymer ?
#
loop_
_entity_poly.entity_id
_entity_poly.type
_entity_poly.pdbx_seq_one_letter_code
_entity_poly.pdbx_strand_id
1 'polypeptide(L)'
;MEDYRNYPPLESETDLDYARRLESSGGEEMWIRKALRAHRQMPLESMSDFFEDFPDARLRHLQLLTSLHPGRSNHSLIKKVSKNLGISEDCAKSWVKKFEETPQSKYDVASEKTND
;
A
#
# COMPACT_ATOMS: atom_id res chain seq x y z
N MET A 1 11.69 3.54 -2.00
CA MET A 1 10.88 4.31 -1.04
C MET A 1 11.70 4.48 0.23
N GLU A 2 11.78 5.70 0.76
CA GLU A 2 12.56 6.03 1.96
C GLU A 2 11.93 5.42 3.23
N ASP A 3 12.67 5.44 4.35
CA ASP A 3 12.18 4.94 5.63
C ASP A 3 10.99 5.78 6.12
N TYR A 4 9.85 5.14 6.44
CA TYR A 4 8.65 5.79 6.97
C TYR A 4 8.88 6.55 8.27
N ARG A 5 9.97 6.24 9.00
CA ARG A 5 10.35 6.97 10.22
C ARG A 5 10.68 8.43 9.95
N ASN A 6 11.06 8.77 8.71
CA ASN A 6 11.41 10.14 8.32
C ASN A 6 10.19 11.00 7.93
N TYR A 7 8.98 10.43 7.98
CA TYR A 7 7.75 11.12 7.60
C TYR A 7 6.77 11.18 8.78
N PRO A 8 7.09 11.86 9.89
CA PRO A 8 6.16 11.95 11.01
C PRO A 8 4.86 12.67 10.62
N PRO A 9 3.75 12.44 11.36
CA PRO A 9 2.53 13.22 11.24
C PRO A 9 2.78 14.68 11.64
N LEU A 10 2.07 15.62 11.03
CA LEU A 10 2.03 17.01 11.47
C LEU A 10 1.18 17.14 12.74
N GLU A 11 1.39 18.20 13.53
CA GLU A 11 0.75 18.36 14.86
C GLU A 11 -0.79 18.26 14.82
N SER A 12 -1.41 18.76 13.76
CA SER A 12 -2.86 18.77 13.59
C SER A 12 -3.40 17.66 12.68
N GLU A 13 -2.55 16.76 12.18
CA GLU A 13 -3.01 15.68 11.30
C GLU A 13 -3.77 14.61 12.08
N THR A 14 -4.97 14.30 11.59
CA THR A 14 -5.65 13.06 11.96
C THR A 14 -4.93 11.86 11.33
N ASP A 15 -5.24 10.65 11.77
CA ASP A 15 -4.70 9.42 11.18
C ASP A 15 -5.05 9.33 9.69
N LEU A 16 -6.26 9.77 9.32
CA LEU A 16 -6.75 9.84 7.95
C LEU A 16 -5.94 10.85 7.12
N ASP A 17 -5.72 12.06 7.63
CA ASP A 17 -4.94 13.09 6.92
C ASP A 17 -3.50 12.63 6.71
N TYR A 18 -2.91 12.05 7.75
CA TYR A 18 -1.56 11.53 7.71
C TYR A 18 -1.42 10.42 6.65
N ALA A 19 -2.31 9.42 6.68
CA ALA A 19 -2.31 8.35 5.68
C ALA A 19 -2.54 8.88 4.25
N ARG A 20 -3.41 9.87 4.06
CA ARG A 20 -3.67 10.49 2.75
C ARG A 20 -2.45 11.22 2.21
N ARG A 21 -1.73 11.95 3.06
CA ARG A 21 -0.47 12.60 2.67
C ARG A 21 0.58 11.56 2.25
N LEU A 22 0.69 10.46 3.00
CA LEU A 22 1.59 9.38 2.66
C LEU A 22 1.21 8.67 1.36
N GLU A 23 -0.08 8.42 1.12
CA GLU A 23 -0.61 7.88 -0.13
C GLU A 23 -0.31 8.81 -1.31
N SER A 24 -0.54 10.11 -1.14
CA SER A 24 -0.25 11.14 -2.15
C SER A 24 1.25 11.25 -2.46
N SER A 25 2.11 10.85 -1.52
CA SER A 25 3.56 10.78 -1.70
C SER A 25 4.03 9.47 -2.37
N GLY A 26 3.08 8.65 -2.85
CA GLY A 26 3.35 7.38 -3.52
C GLY A 26 3.43 6.18 -2.58
N GLY A 27 3.13 6.34 -1.29
CA GLY A 27 3.12 5.25 -0.30
C GLY A 27 2.24 4.08 -0.73
N GLU A 28 2.76 2.86 -0.59
CA GLU A 28 1.98 1.63 -0.70
C GLU A 28 1.43 1.19 0.66
N GLU A 29 0.33 0.45 0.68
CA GLU A 29 -0.44 0.15 1.89
C GLU A 29 0.40 -0.43 3.04
N MET A 30 1.30 -1.39 2.80
CA MET A 30 2.13 -1.96 3.87
C MET A 30 3.11 -0.94 4.47
N TRP A 31 3.64 -0.05 3.65
CA TRP A 31 4.50 1.04 4.11
C TRP A 31 3.71 2.04 4.96
N ILE A 32 2.52 2.44 4.51
CA ILE A 32 1.65 3.36 5.27
C ILE A 32 1.18 2.71 6.58
N ARG A 33 0.81 1.41 6.58
CA ARG A 33 0.47 0.66 7.80
C ARG A 33 1.62 0.68 8.81
N LYS A 34 2.86 0.49 8.37
CA LYS A 34 4.04 0.59 9.24
C LYS A 34 4.21 2.00 9.81
N ALA A 35 3.98 3.03 9.00
CA ALA A 35 4.04 4.42 9.42
C ALA A 35 2.98 4.73 10.50
N LEU A 36 1.73 4.31 10.29
CA LEU A 36 0.62 4.46 11.25
C LEU A 36 0.90 3.71 12.55
N ARG A 37 1.44 2.48 12.47
CA ARG A 37 1.86 1.74 13.67
C ARG A 37 2.94 2.46 14.46
N ALA A 38 3.94 3.00 13.77
CA ALA A 38 5.10 3.61 14.42
C ALA A 38 4.75 4.96 15.08
N HIS A 39 3.98 5.80 14.39
CA HIS A 39 3.77 7.19 14.81
C HIS A 39 2.43 7.45 15.50
N ARG A 40 1.42 6.61 15.24
CA ARG A 40 0.04 6.78 15.76
C ARG A 40 -0.45 5.60 16.59
N GLN A 41 0.34 4.52 16.67
CA GLN A 41 0.01 3.30 17.41
C GLN A 41 -1.34 2.66 17.00
N MET A 42 -1.83 2.92 15.78
CA MET A 42 -3.12 2.41 15.30
C MET A 42 -3.21 0.88 15.47
N PRO A 43 -4.31 0.34 16.03
CA PRO A 43 -4.44 -1.11 16.24
C PRO A 43 -4.43 -1.91 14.93
N LEU A 44 -3.91 -3.14 14.96
CA LEU A 44 -3.79 -3.97 13.74
C LEU A 44 -5.16 -4.40 13.20
N GLU A 45 -6.09 -4.67 14.11
CA GLU A 45 -7.48 -5.03 13.82
C GLU A 45 -8.24 -3.92 13.08
N SER A 46 -7.87 -2.66 13.26
CA SER A 46 -8.49 -1.52 12.58
C SER A 46 -7.93 -1.27 11.17
N MET A 47 -6.78 -1.85 10.84
CA MET A 47 -6.06 -1.54 9.59
C MET A 47 -6.79 -2.03 8.34
N SER A 48 -7.54 -3.15 8.42
CA SER A 48 -8.27 -3.65 7.26
C SER A 48 -9.31 -2.63 6.79
N ASP A 49 -10.21 -2.25 7.71
CA ASP A 49 -11.31 -1.33 7.42
C ASP A 49 -10.82 0.08 7.11
N PHE A 50 -9.79 0.55 7.82
CA PHE A 50 -9.18 1.85 7.57
C PHE A 50 -8.67 2.00 6.14
N PHE A 51 -8.09 0.94 5.56
CA PHE A 51 -7.51 0.99 4.21
C PHE A 51 -8.51 0.78 3.07
N GLU A 52 -9.80 0.59 3.35
CA GLU A 52 -10.83 0.58 2.29
C GLU A 52 -10.93 1.95 1.58
N ASP A 53 -10.59 3.03 2.29
CA ASP A 53 -10.57 4.40 1.74
C ASP A 53 -9.29 4.73 0.94
N PHE A 54 -8.35 3.79 0.81
CA PHE A 54 -7.02 3.99 0.19
C PHE A 54 -6.75 3.00 -0.95
N PRO A 55 -7.58 3.00 -2.01
CA PRO A 55 -7.48 2.03 -3.10
C PRO A 55 -6.16 2.13 -3.88
N ASP A 56 -5.57 3.33 -3.98
CA ASP A 56 -4.34 3.54 -4.73
C ASP A 56 -3.12 3.02 -3.96
N ALA A 57 -3.08 3.18 -2.64
CA ALA A 57 -2.07 2.54 -1.79
C ALA A 57 -2.07 1.02 -1.94
N ARG A 58 -3.27 0.41 -2.00
CA ARG A 58 -3.44 -1.03 -2.17
C ARG A 58 -2.99 -1.52 -3.55
N LEU A 59 -3.32 -0.78 -4.60
CA LEU A 59 -2.89 -1.10 -5.96
C LEU A 59 -1.37 -0.98 -6.13
N ARG A 60 -0.74 0.03 -5.52
CA ARG A 60 0.74 0.13 -5.48
C ARG A 60 1.38 -1.03 -4.72
N HIS A 61 0.76 -1.51 -3.65
CA HIS A 61 1.26 -2.70 -2.94
C HIS A 61 1.20 -3.96 -3.83
N LEU A 62 0.11 -4.13 -4.60
CA LEU A 62 0.02 -5.21 -5.59
C LEU A 62 1.11 -5.10 -6.65
N GLN A 63 1.36 -3.90 -7.18
CA GLN A 63 2.45 -3.65 -8.13
C GLN A 63 3.83 -3.93 -7.54
N LEU A 64 4.07 -3.54 -6.28
CA LEU A 64 5.30 -3.88 -5.57
C LEU A 64 5.45 -5.40 -5.45
N LEU A 65 4.39 -6.10 -5.09
CA LEU A 65 4.43 -7.56 -4.94
C LEU A 65 4.70 -8.30 -6.26
N THR A 66 4.18 -7.80 -7.39
CA THR A 66 4.43 -8.39 -8.72
C THR A 66 5.80 -8.01 -9.27
N SER A 67 6.27 -6.77 -9.07
CA SER A 67 7.62 -6.36 -9.48
C SER A 67 8.73 -7.12 -8.74
N LEU A 68 8.55 -7.41 -7.45
CA LEU A 68 9.48 -8.23 -6.68
C LEU A 68 9.55 -9.69 -7.16
N HIS A 69 8.47 -10.20 -7.76
CA HIS A 69 8.39 -11.58 -8.26
C HIS A 69 7.55 -11.67 -9.54
N PRO A 70 8.11 -11.34 -10.72
CA PRO A 70 7.36 -11.21 -11.97
C PRO A 70 6.65 -12.49 -12.44
N GLY A 71 7.12 -13.67 -12.03
CA GLY A 71 6.51 -14.96 -12.35
C GLY A 71 5.49 -15.47 -11.31
N ARG A 72 5.10 -14.64 -10.34
CA ARG A 72 4.15 -15.06 -9.29
C ARG A 72 2.77 -15.32 -9.91
N SER A 73 2.20 -16.50 -9.65
CA SER A 73 0.83 -16.81 -10.05
C SER A 73 -0.20 -16.02 -9.26
N ASN A 74 -1.38 -15.77 -9.85
CA ASN A 74 -2.48 -15.07 -9.17
C ASN A 74 -2.87 -15.74 -7.86
N HIS A 75 -2.92 -17.08 -7.84
CA HIS A 75 -3.19 -17.83 -6.61
C HIS A 75 -2.20 -17.50 -5.49
N SER A 76 -0.90 -17.44 -5.81
CA SER A 76 0.13 -17.07 -4.85
C SER A 76 0.03 -15.60 -4.44
N LEU A 77 -0.30 -14.71 -5.37
CA LEU A 77 -0.49 -13.29 -5.10
C LEU A 77 -1.68 -13.03 -4.16
N ILE A 78 -2.83 -13.67 -4.40
CA ILE A 78 -4.03 -13.59 -3.56
C ILE A 78 -3.69 -13.98 -2.11
N LYS A 79 -3.03 -15.13 -1.92
CA LYS A 79 -2.60 -15.57 -0.59
C LYS A 79 -1.65 -14.60 0.08
N LYS A 80 -0.72 -14.04 -0.69
CA LYS A 80 0.26 -13.07 -0.17
C LYS A 80 -0.41 -11.77 0.27
N VAL A 81 -1.37 -11.27 -0.51
CA VAL A 81 -2.12 -10.05 -0.24
C VAL A 81 -3.03 -10.25 0.97
N SER A 82 -3.81 -11.34 0.99
CA SER A 82 -4.65 -11.72 2.14
C SER A 82 -3.84 -11.75 3.44
N LYS A 83 -2.69 -12.45 3.44
CA LYS A 83 -1.81 -12.52 4.61
C LYS A 83 -1.21 -11.17 4.99
N ASN A 84 -0.72 -10.40 4.03
CA ASN A 84 -0.06 -9.12 4.31
C ASN A 84 -1.06 -8.09 4.88
N LEU A 85 -2.26 -8.02 4.30
CA LEU A 85 -3.24 -6.98 4.61
C LEU A 85 -4.27 -7.40 5.68
N GLY A 86 -4.31 -8.69 6.04
CA GLY A 86 -5.28 -9.21 7.00
C GLY A 86 -6.71 -9.25 6.45
N ILE A 87 -6.86 -9.33 5.12
CA ILE A 87 -8.16 -9.42 4.44
C ILE A 87 -8.46 -10.86 4.01
N SER A 88 -9.73 -11.19 3.75
CA SER A 88 -10.11 -12.51 3.24
C SER A 88 -9.50 -12.79 1.86
N GLU A 89 -9.34 -14.08 1.51
CA GLU A 89 -8.87 -14.46 0.17
C GLU A 89 -9.83 -13.99 -0.94
N ASP A 90 -11.14 -13.96 -0.68
CA ASP A 90 -12.14 -13.44 -1.63
C ASP A 90 -12.00 -11.93 -1.88
N CYS A 91 -11.74 -11.16 -0.81
CA CYS A 91 -11.44 -9.74 -0.93
C CYS A 91 -10.13 -9.55 -1.70
N ALA A 92 -9.07 -10.28 -1.34
CA ALA A 92 -7.79 -10.24 -2.04
C ALA A 92 -7.91 -10.62 -3.53
N LYS A 93 -8.74 -11.61 -3.87
CA LYS A 93 -9.05 -12.01 -5.24
C LYS A 93 -9.71 -10.88 -6.02
N SER A 94 -10.65 -10.17 -5.41
CA SER A 94 -11.30 -9.01 -6.03
C SER A 94 -10.31 -7.89 -6.33
N TRP A 95 -9.37 -7.64 -5.41
CA TRP A 95 -8.29 -6.67 -5.60
C TRP A 95 -7.28 -7.07 -6.67
N VAL A 96 -6.88 -8.34 -6.72
CA VAL A 96 -5.99 -8.85 -7.78
C VAL A 96 -6.65 -8.71 -9.15
N LYS A 97 -7.94 -9.06 -9.28
CA LYS A 97 -8.68 -8.86 -10.53
C LYS A 97 -8.72 -7.38 -10.93
N LYS A 98 -9.07 -6.49 -10.00
CA LYS A 98 -9.08 -5.03 -10.24
C LYS A 98 -7.70 -4.53 -10.68
N PHE A 99 -6.63 -5.05 -10.10
CA PHE A 99 -5.27 -4.71 -10.47
C PHE A 99 -4.93 -5.12 -11.90
N GLU A 100 -5.33 -6.32 -12.35
CA GLU A 100 -5.14 -6.77 -13.74
C GLU A 100 -5.90 -5.89 -14.75
N GLU A 101 -7.07 -5.37 -14.35
CA GLU A 101 -7.88 -4.47 -15.18
C GLU A 101 -7.37 -3.01 -15.17
N THR A 102 -6.49 -2.66 -14.23
CA THR A 102 -5.96 -1.31 -14.08
C THR A 102 -4.68 -1.12 -14.91
N PRO A 103 -4.59 -0.09 -15.77
CA PRO A 103 -3.35 0.22 -16.48
C PRO A 103 -2.20 0.48 -15.51
N GLN A 104 -1.16 -0.33 -15.59
CA GLN A 104 -0.03 -0.28 -14.66
C GLN A 104 0.80 0.99 -14.80
N SER A 105 0.79 1.60 -15.98
CA SER A 105 1.43 2.90 -16.25
C SER A 105 0.93 4.04 -15.35
N LYS A 106 -0.23 3.89 -14.69
CA LYS A 106 -0.74 4.86 -13.71
C LYS A 106 0.11 4.92 -12.43
N TYR A 107 0.83 3.85 -12.11
CA TYR A 107 1.56 3.71 -10.84
C TYR A 107 3.07 3.58 -11.04
N ASP A 108 3.55 3.73 -12.27
CA ASP A 108 4.97 3.89 -12.58
C ASP A 108 5.43 5.27 -12.06
N VAL A 109 5.81 5.35 -10.79
CA VAL A 109 6.51 6.52 -10.26
C VAL A 109 7.94 6.44 -10.79
N ALA A 110 8.27 7.37 -11.68
CA ALA A 110 9.57 7.51 -12.33
C ALA A 110 10.73 7.21 -11.38
N SER A 111 11.52 6.18 -11.71
CA SER A 111 12.90 6.06 -11.25
C SER A 111 13.75 7.11 -11.98
N GLU A 112 13.46 8.39 -11.81
CA GLU A 112 14.31 9.48 -12.28
C GLU A 112 14.61 10.40 -11.10
N LYS A 113 15.70 10.09 -10.40
CA LYS A 113 16.75 11.06 -10.06
C LYS A 113 18.09 10.34 -10.04
N THR A 114 18.61 10.06 -11.23
CA THR A 114 20.05 9.92 -11.45
C THR A 114 20.59 11.28 -11.89
N ASN A 115 21.62 11.74 -11.15
CA ASN A 115 22.65 12.71 -11.51
C ASN A 115 22.23 14.18 -11.70
N ASP A 116 22.58 15.01 -10.73
CA ASP A 116 23.65 16.01 -10.89
C ASP A 116 24.40 16.18 -9.55
#